data_AF-A0A2I0P7R1-F1
#
_entry.id   AF-A0A2I0P7R1-F1
#
_cell.length_a   1.000
_cell.length_b   1.000
_cell.length_c   1.000
_cell.angle_alpha   90.00
_cell.angle_beta   90.00
_cell.angle_gamma   90.00
#
_symmetry.space_group_name_H-M   'P 1'
#
loop_
_entity.id
_entity.type
_entity.pdbx_description
1 polymer ?
#
loop_
_entity_poly.entity_id
_entity_poly.type
_entity_poly.pdbx_seq_one_letter_code
_entity_poly.pdbx_strand_id
1 'polypeptide(L)'
;MPRLYLGKILLSWCDSCHAPVLAGVCACGAPTRPVAVTPPGDARPAFPDDIERINRIFSEHFGAPLVPEGHIALLNKVPADDRMDEIVLGGAVVGAIRYFPERQCWEPLPRPAAAAYLRPTKRYVVIDDGAIPSIRGGASVLAPGLVSIDPAVAEGDEVFILTRAGECIGVGRAKVDAATAATMERGLVVRTRKNCSSVCVPGEATWEETVAANEPVLLEYEAASIRFVREVAEQNHEKPTVSYSGGKDSLATLLVVLKALGPVPLLFADTGLEFPETCENVDAVAGLYGLDVLRVCDEETFWKEFEKNGPPAVDNRWCCRVCKLHPIGRLIGEQWGECLSFIGQRKYESLKRMQSRRVWRNAHVPQQLSAAPIQQWTAMHVWLYIFREKAPYNPLYERGLDRIGCFMCPSSDLATFEIIKDSCPELWEMWLAKLAGWQEKQGLSCDWIERGLWRKRGDTDEEEDSYN
;
A
#
# COMPACT_ATOMS: atom_id res chain seq x y z
N MET A 1 24.21 -3.67 2.76
CA MET A 1 22.85 -3.40 3.28
C MET A 1 21.97 -3.02 2.11
N PRO A 2 20.80 -3.64 1.92
CA PRO A 2 19.87 -3.19 0.89
C PRO A 2 19.53 -1.71 1.14
N ARG A 3 19.40 -0.93 0.06
CA ARG A 3 18.98 0.47 0.19
C ARG A 3 17.58 0.47 0.80
N LEU A 4 17.43 0.99 2.00
CA LEU A 4 16.12 1.14 2.64
C LEU A 4 15.22 2.13 1.87
N TYR A 5 15.83 3.05 1.12
CA TYR A 5 15.12 4.13 0.42
C TYR A 5 14.94 3.88 -1.08
N LEU A 6 13.67 3.94 -1.50
CA LEU A 6 13.09 4.13 -2.85
C LEU A 6 13.71 5.21 -3.73
N GLY A 7 14.14 6.27 -3.05
CA GLY A 7 14.38 7.59 -3.58
C GLY A 7 14.19 8.60 -2.45
N LYS A 8 14.11 9.89 -2.80
CA LYS A 8 13.80 10.92 -1.81
C LYS A 8 12.36 10.74 -1.33
N ILE A 9 12.16 10.73 -0.01
CA ILE A 9 10.83 10.85 0.60
C ILE A 9 10.39 12.31 0.43
N LEU A 10 9.32 12.52 -0.33
CA LEU A 10 8.82 13.85 -0.69
C LEU A 10 7.66 14.30 0.21
N LEU A 11 7.13 13.40 1.04
CA LEU A 11 6.00 13.68 1.90
C LEU A 11 6.35 14.75 2.95
N SER A 12 5.69 15.89 2.83
CA SER A 12 5.70 16.98 3.80
C SER A 12 4.26 17.31 4.21
N TRP A 13 4.10 18.18 5.21
CA TRP A 13 2.81 18.58 5.73
C TRP A 13 2.72 20.11 5.81
N CYS A 14 1.57 20.66 5.42
CA CYS A 14 1.24 22.07 5.61
C CYS A 14 0.34 22.20 6.84
N ASP A 15 0.85 22.80 7.92
CA ASP A 15 0.08 22.99 9.15
C ASP A 15 -1.05 24.03 8.99
N SER A 16 -0.99 24.90 7.98
CA SER A 16 -2.04 25.89 7.68
C SER A 16 -3.22 25.31 6.91
N CYS A 17 -2.97 24.32 6.04
CA CYS A 17 -4.02 23.66 5.25
C CYS A 17 -4.39 22.28 5.78
N HIS A 18 -3.71 21.80 6.84
CA HIS A 18 -3.85 20.45 7.40
C HIS A 18 -3.78 19.34 6.33
N ALA A 19 -2.95 19.56 5.31
CA ALA A 19 -2.88 18.71 4.13
C ALA A 19 -1.46 18.21 3.87
N PRO A 20 -1.30 16.99 3.32
CA PRO A 20 -0.02 16.51 2.84
C PRO A 20 0.41 17.27 1.57
N VAL A 21 1.69 17.64 1.50
CA VAL A 21 2.27 18.41 0.40
C VAL A 21 3.57 17.78 -0.07
N LEU A 22 3.79 17.73 -1.39
CA LEU A 22 4.94 17.07 -2.03
C LEU A 22 6.10 18.03 -2.36
N ALA A 23 6.02 19.27 -1.87
CA ALA A 23 6.98 20.34 -2.02
C ALA A 23 7.28 21.01 -0.67
N GLY A 24 8.38 21.78 -0.61
CA GLY A 24 8.80 22.51 0.60
C GLY A 24 7.94 23.74 0.95
N VAL A 25 7.08 24.16 0.04
CA VAL A 25 6.14 25.29 0.21
C VAL A 25 4.80 24.86 -0.36
N CYS A 26 3.72 25.09 0.39
CA CYS A 26 2.35 24.83 -0.03
C CYS A 26 1.86 25.89 -1.02
N ALA A 27 0.88 25.57 -1.87
CA ALA A 27 0.25 26.55 -2.75
C ALA A 27 -0.34 27.76 -2.00
N CYS A 28 -0.69 27.62 -0.72
CA CYS A 28 -1.14 28.75 0.12
C CYS A 28 -0.01 29.71 0.53
N GLY A 29 1.25 29.40 0.21
CA GLY A 29 2.44 30.17 0.57
C GLY A 29 3.07 29.79 1.90
N ALA A 30 2.44 28.95 2.71
CA ALA A 30 3.01 28.48 3.98
C ALA A 30 4.17 27.48 3.75
N PRO A 31 5.23 27.51 4.60
CA PRO A 31 6.27 26.49 4.57
C PRO A 31 5.69 25.14 4.99
N THR A 32 6.24 24.06 4.44
CA THR A 32 5.88 22.70 4.83
C THR A 32 6.98 22.06 5.67
N ARG A 33 6.61 21.09 6.50
CA ARG A 33 7.56 20.31 7.29
C ARG A 33 7.61 18.85 6.83
N PRO A 34 8.79 18.22 6.77
CA PRO A 34 8.89 16.80 6.39
C PRO A 34 8.12 15.89 7.35
N VAL A 35 7.46 14.86 6.82
CA VAL A 35 6.86 13.80 7.63
C VAL A 35 7.84 12.63 7.71
N ALA A 36 8.23 12.27 8.94
CA ALA A 36 9.19 11.20 9.21
C ALA A 36 8.54 9.81 9.12
N VAL A 37 8.17 9.40 7.90
CA VAL A 37 7.68 8.04 7.61
C VAL A 37 8.82 7.04 7.45
N THR A 38 8.54 5.78 7.76
CA THR A 38 9.51 4.70 7.59
C THR A 38 9.68 4.37 6.09
N PRO A 39 10.91 4.14 5.60
CA PRO A 39 11.13 3.76 4.21
C PRO A 39 10.41 2.45 3.83
N PRO A 40 9.92 2.28 2.59
CA PRO A 40 10.30 3.04 1.38
C PRO A 40 9.68 4.44 1.27
N GLY A 41 8.68 4.78 2.07
CA GLY A 41 8.10 6.12 2.15
C GLY A 41 7.20 6.50 0.97
N ASP A 42 6.54 5.51 0.35
CA ASP A 42 5.62 5.69 -0.78
C ASP A 42 4.16 5.75 -0.29
N ALA A 43 3.88 6.72 0.59
CA ALA A 43 2.57 6.87 1.23
C ALA A 43 1.44 7.11 0.21
N ARG A 44 0.23 6.69 0.56
CA ARG A 44 -1.00 6.87 -0.21
C ARG A 44 -2.15 7.40 0.67
N PRO A 45 -3.21 7.96 0.07
CA PRO A 45 -4.49 8.17 0.75
C PRO A 45 -4.96 6.92 1.50
N ALA A 46 -5.46 7.09 2.71
CA ALA A 46 -6.32 6.09 3.35
C ALA A 46 -7.74 6.27 2.79
N PHE A 47 -8.29 5.22 2.20
CA PHE A 47 -9.65 5.22 1.66
C PHE A 47 -10.68 4.85 2.74
N PRO A 48 -12.00 4.98 2.49
CA PRO A 48 -13.03 4.69 3.50
C PRO A 48 -12.88 3.35 4.22
N ASP A 49 -12.67 2.23 3.51
CA ASP A 49 -12.48 0.92 4.18
C ASP A 49 -11.17 0.82 4.97
N ASP A 50 -10.13 1.56 4.56
CA ASP A 50 -8.91 1.64 5.36
C ASP A 50 -9.18 2.37 6.67
N ILE A 51 -9.90 3.51 6.62
CA ILE A 51 -10.28 4.30 7.79
C ILE A 51 -11.17 3.47 8.72
N GLU A 52 -12.19 2.78 8.17
CA GLU A 52 -13.07 1.90 8.94
C GLU A 52 -12.27 0.80 9.63
N ARG A 53 -11.37 0.12 8.89
CA ARG A 53 -10.51 -0.94 9.44
C ARG A 53 -9.63 -0.40 10.57
N ILE A 54 -8.96 0.73 10.38
CA ILE A 54 -8.13 1.37 11.41
C ILE A 54 -8.97 1.69 12.65
N ASN A 55 -10.12 2.33 12.46
CA ASN A 55 -10.98 2.73 13.57
C ASN A 55 -11.56 1.52 14.31
N ARG A 56 -11.91 0.45 13.61
CA ARG A 56 -12.32 -0.82 14.22
C ARG A 56 -11.21 -1.41 15.10
N ILE A 57 -10.00 -1.56 14.55
CA ILE A 57 -8.84 -2.12 15.28
C ILE A 57 -8.52 -1.28 16.53
N PHE A 58 -8.47 0.05 16.40
CA PHE A 58 -8.19 0.93 17.53
C PHE A 58 -9.33 0.95 18.55
N SER A 59 -10.59 0.88 18.12
CA SER A 59 -11.75 0.85 19.02
C SER A 59 -11.85 -0.45 19.79
N GLU A 60 -11.59 -1.59 19.14
CA GLU A 60 -11.57 -2.89 19.79
C GLU A 60 -10.46 -2.97 20.85
N HIS A 61 -9.28 -2.40 20.55
CA HIS A 61 -8.11 -2.50 21.43
C HIS A 61 -8.07 -1.43 22.52
N PHE A 62 -8.27 -0.16 22.18
CA PHE A 62 -8.14 0.99 23.09
C PHE A 62 -9.48 1.60 23.50
N GLY A 63 -10.59 1.12 22.95
CA GLY A 63 -11.92 1.59 23.29
C GLY A 63 -12.32 2.92 22.66
N ALA A 64 -11.58 3.41 21.65
CA ALA A 64 -11.93 4.60 20.87
C ALA A 64 -11.32 4.56 19.45
N PRO A 65 -11.93 5.25 18.47
CA PRO A 65 -11.41 5.34 17.10
C PRO A 65 -10.22 6.29 17.01
N LEU A 66 -9.33 6.06 16.04
CA LEU A 66 -8.11 6.87 15.85
C LEU A 66 -8.30 8.02 14.87
N VAL A 67 -9.02 7.78 13.76
CA VAL A 67 -9.18 8.71 12.66
C VAL A 67 -10.57 9.36 12.76
N PRO A 68 -10.66 10.61 13.25
CA PRO A 68 -11.93 11.33 13.28
C PRO A 68 -12.42 11.70 11.87
N GLU A 69 -13.71 11.97 11.75
CA GLU A 69 -14.32 12.47 10.52
C GLU A 69 -13.69 13.81 10.10
N GLY A 70 -13.69 14.10 8.79
CA GLY A 70 -13.13 15.34 8.22
C GLY A 70 -11.60 15.41 8.18
N HIS A 71 -10.87 14.40 8.69
CA HIS A 71 -9.42 14.41 8.73
C HIS A 71 -8.79 13.60 7.59
N ILE A 72 -7.73 14.13 6.99
CA ILE A 72 -6.92 13.40 6.01
C ILE A 72 -5.98 12.43 6.72
N ALA A 73 -6.13 11.15 6.40
CA ALA A 73 -5.23 10.08 6.79
C ALA A 73 -4.42 9.56 5.60
N LEU A 74 -3.15 9.27 5.82
CA LEU A 74 -2.32 8.53 4.87
C LEU A 74 -1.90 7.19 5.45
N LEU A 75 -1.77 6.21 4.56
CA LEU A 75 -1.11 4.94 4.85
C LEU A 75 0.25 4.88 4.17
N ASN A 76 1.26 4.47 4.94
CA ASN A 76 2.59 4.18 4.44
C ASN A 76 2.93 2.72 4.76
N LYS A 77 2.96 1.88 3.72
CA LYS A 77 3.35 0.48 3.86
C LYS A 77 4.82 0.38 4.26
N VAL A 78 5.10 -0.39 5.31
CA VAL A 78 6.46 -0.56 5.85
C VAL A 78 6.91 -2.02 5.78
N PRO A 79 8.22 -2.30 5.76
CA PRO A 79 8.72 -3.67 5.82
C PRO A 79 8.23 -4.41 7.06
N ALA A 80 7.61 -5.57 6.86
CA ALA A 80 7.12 -6.47 7.90
C ALA A 80 7.07 -7.92 7.36
N ASP A 81 6.75 -8.88 8.24
CA ASP A 81 6.62 -10.30 7.86
C ASP A 81 5.46 -10.56 6.89
N ASP A 82 4.38 -9.77 7.00
CA ASP A 82 3.26 -9.71 6.06
C ASP A 82 2.87 -8.23 5.87
N ARG A 83 1.60 -7.83 6.08
CA ARG A 83 1.18 -6.43 5.93
C ARG A 83 1.34 -5.61 7.22
N MET A 84 2.00 -4.46 7.10
CA MET A 84 2.04 -3.42 8.13
C MET A 84 1.97 -2.04 7.48
N ASP A 85 1.03 -1.22 7.95
CA ASP A 85 0.77 0.11 7.44
C ASP A 85 0.95 1.14 8.58
N GLU A 86 1.89 2.08 8.41
CA GLU A 86 1.96 3.28 9.25
C GLU A 86 0.81 4.22 8.91
N ILE A 87 0.27 4.86 9.94
CA ILE A 87 -0.85 5.80 9.84
C ILE A 87 -0.31 7.20 10.10
N VAL A 88 -0.50 8.09 9.13
CA VAL A 88 -0.11 9.50 9.23
C VAL A 88 -1.36 10.37 9.40
N LEU A 89 -1.37 11.20 10.44
CA LEU A 89 -2.38 12.24 10.70
C LEU A 89 -1.67 13.52 11.17
N GLY A 90 -2.15 14.69 10.76
CA GLY A 90 -1.61 15.98 11.21
C GLY A 90 -0.10 16.11 11.04
N GLY A 91 0.45 15.51 9.98
CA GLY A 91 1.88 15.52 9.66
C GLY A 91 2.77 14.68 10.57
N ALA A 92 2.22 13.74 11.34
CA ALA A 92 2.97 12.82 12.18
C ALA A 92 2.53 11.37 11.94
N VAL A 93 3.46 10.43 12.07
CA VAL A 93 3.09 9.01 12.21
C VAL A 93 2.46 8.85 13.59
N VAL A 94 1.15 8.64 13.64
CA VAL A 94 0.39 8.51 14.90
C VAL A 94 0.35 7.07 15.39
N GLY A 95 0.57 6.10 14.51
CA GLY A 95 0.57 4.69 14.85
C GLY A 95 0.81 3.84 13.62
N ALA A 96 0.58 2.54 13.76
CA ALA A 96 0.53 1.60 12.66
C ALA A 96 -0.49 0.49 12.97
N ILE A 97 -0.92 -0.24 11.94
CA ILE A 97 -1.61 -1.52 12.09
C ILE A 97 -0.75 -2.62 11.47
N ARG A 98 -0.65 -3.76 12.14
CA ARG A 98 0.11 -4.92 11.67
C ARG A 98 -0.79 -6.15 11.64
N TYR A 99 -0.77 -6.86 10.53
CA TYR A 99 -1.45 -8.14 10.40
C TYR A 99 -0.54 -9.29 10.87
N PHE A 100 -1.14 -10.26 11.56
CA PHE A 100 -0.48 -11.48 12.02
C PHE A 100 -1.11 -12.69 11.36
N PRO A 101 -0.45 -13.28 10.34
CA PRO A 101 -0.98 -14.43 9.63
C PRO A 101 -1.35 -15.62 10.53
N GLU A 102 -0.53 -15.94 11.53
CA GLU A 102 -0.72 -17.12 12.38
C GLU A 102 -1.94 -16.99 13.30
N ARG A 103 -2.37 -15.75 13.58
CA ARG A 103 -3.52 -15.44 14.44
C ARG A 103 -4.71 -14.89 13.66
N GLN A 104 -4.54 -14.70 12.35
CA GLN A 104 -5.48 -14.06 11.44
C GLN A 104 -6.10 -12.77 12.02
N CYS A 105 -5.27 -11.93 12.63
CA CYS A 105 -5.75 -10.72 13.30
C CYS A 105 -4.84 -9.52 13.08
N TRP A 106 -5.43 -8.34 13.24
CA TRP A 106 -4.72 -7.07 13.19
C TRP A 106 -4.40 -6.58 14.61
N GLU A 107 -3.20 -6.04 14.81
CA GLU A 107 -2.77 -5.43 16.06
C GLU A 107 -2.48 -3.94 15.83
N PRO A 108 -3.01 -3.03 16.66
CA PRO A 108 -2.66 -1.62 16.61
C PRO A 108 -1.35 -1.36 17.35
N LEU A 109 -0.52 -0.51 16.77
CA LEU A 109 0.77 -0.09 17.29
C LEU A 109 0.72 1.44 17.45
N PRO A 110 0.14 1.98 18.53
CA PRO A 110 0.05 3.42 18.71
C PRO A 110 1.44 4.04 18.90
N ARG A 111 1.56 5.32 18.54
CA ARG A 111 2.62 6.24 18.97
C ARG A 111 2.01 7.34 19.85
N PRO A 112 2.82 8.07 20.65
CA PRO A 112 2.29 9.12 21.52
C PRO A 112 1.47 10.19 20.77
N ALA A 113 1.80 10.46 19.50
CA ALA A 113 1.06 11.39 18.65
C ALA A 113 -0.41 10.95 18.38
N ALA A 114 -0.76 9.68 18.54
CA ALA A 114 -2.16 9.24 18.49
C ALA A 114 -3.02 9.92 19.56
N ALA A 115 -2.45 10.31 20.70
CA ALA A 115 -3.17 10.95 21.78
C ALA A 115 -3.72 12.35 21.42
N ALA A 116 -3.29 12.91 20.28
CA ALA A 116 -3.88 14.12 19.71
C ALA A 116 -5.29 13.89 19.12
N TYR A 117 -5.62 12.65 18.76
CA TYR A 117 -6.90 12.27 18.12
C TYR A 117 -7.72 11.27 18.95
N LEU A 118 -7.04 10.49 19.79
CA LEU A 118 -7.61 9.38 20.54
C LEU A 118 -7.39 9.58 22.04
N ARG A 119 -8.42 9.32 22.85
CA ARG A 119 -8.26 9.09 24.29
C ARG A 119 -8.59 7.64 24.60
N PRO A 120 -7.62 6.82 25.06
CA PRO A 120 -7.88 5.41 25.34
C PRO A 120 -8.82 5.27 26.53
N THR A 121 -9.83 4.41 26.40
CA THR A 121 -10.74 4.01 27.49
C THR A 121 -10.44 2.60 28.00
N LYS A 122 -9.59 1.86 27.28
CA LYS A 122 -9.08 0.52 27.64
C LYS A 122 -7.58 0.43 27.34
N ARG A 123 -6.91 -0.56 27.96
CA ARG A 123 -5.51 -0.90 27.73
C ARG A 123 -4.56 0.29 27.86
N TYR A 124 -4.60 0.94 29.02
CA TYR A 124 -3.68 2.00 29.40
C TYR A 124 -3.13 1.78 30.81
N VAL A 125 -2.04 2.46 31.12
CA VAL A 125 -1.46 2.53 32.47
C VAL A 125 -1.33 3.99 32.89
N VAL A 126 -1.49 4.26 34.17
CA VAL A 126 -1.23 5.56 34.78
C VAL A 126 0.03 5.43 35.62
N ILE A 127 0.97 6.36 35.45
CA ILE A 127 2.24 6.35 36.17
C ILE A 127 2.33 7.46 37.20
N ASP A 128 3.28 7.30 38.12
CA ASP A 128 3.60 8.32 39.12
C ASP A 128 4.36 9.51 38.50
N ASP A 129 4.15 10.70 39.07
CA ASP A 129 4.74 11.93 38.55
C ASP A 129 6.27 11.91 38.61
N GLY A 130 6.85 11.21 39.59
CA GLY A 130 8.30 11.03 39.70
C GLY A 130 8.91 10.18 38.58
N ALA A 131 8.11 9.35 37.91
CA ALA A 131 8.56 8.51 36.80
C ALA A 131 8.50 9.22 35.44
N ILE A 132 7.78 10.35 35.32
CA ILE A 132 7.55 11.05 34.05
C ILE A 132 8.84 11.38 33.29
N PRO A 133 9.88 12.00 33.90
CA PRO A 133 11.10 12.37 33.17
C PRO A 133 11.81 11.14 32.58
N SER A 134 11.85 10.04 33.34
CA SER A 134 12.47 8.79 32.93
C SER A 134 11.73 8.14 31.76
N ILE A 135 10.39 8.10 31.82
CA ILE A 135 9.57 7.51 30.75
C ILE A 135 9.65 8.35 29.47
N ARG A 136 9.65 9.68 29.57
CA ARG A 136 9.91 10.56 28.41
C ARG A 136 11.30 10.33 27.80
N GLY A 137 12.28 9.96 28.62
CA GLY A 137 13.60 9.51 28.19
C GLY A 137 13.65 8.09 27.59
N GLY A 138 12.52 7.39 27.52
CA GLY A 138 12.41 6.03 26.97
C GLY A 138 12.64 4.91 27.98
N ALA A 139 12.71 5.21 29.27
CA ALA A 139 12.74 4.17 30.30
C ALA A 139 11.43 3.36 30.29
N SER A 140 11.51 2.11 30.74
CA SER A 140 10.34 1.26 30.90
C SER A 140 9.59 1.53 32.20
N VAL A 141 8.28 1.23 32.23
CA VAL A 141 7.46 1.36 33.44
C VAL A 141 7.75 0.17 34.35
N LEU A 142 8.30 0.45 35.53
CA LEU A 142 8.52 -0.52 36.59
C LEU A 142 7.38 -0.46 37.61
N ALA A 143 7.16 -1.55 38.34
CA ALA A 143 6.08 -1.65 39.34
C ALA A 143 6.04 -0.47 40.35
N PRO A 144 7.18 0.02 40.91
CA PRO A 144 7.14 1.18 41.82
C PRO A 144 6.65 2.49 41.18
N GLY A 145 6.76 2.62 39.86
CA GLY A 145 6.32 3.81 39.12
C GLY A 145 4.91 3.71 38.56
N LEU A 146 4.20 2.61 38.80
CA LEU A 146 2.84 2.36 38.34
C LEU A 146 1.85 2.86 39.41
N VAL A 147 0.90 3.72 39.01
CA VAL A 147 -0.20 4.18 39.88
C VAL A 147 -1.42 3.30 39.69
N SER A 148 -1.79 3.03 38.44
CA SER A 148 -2.88 2.11 38.10
C SER A 148 -2.66 1.50 36.73
N ILE A 149 -3.29 0.34 36.51
CA ILE A 149 -3.31 -0.37 35.24
C ILE A 149 -4.77 -0.69 34.90
N ASP A 150 -5.17 -0.46 33.65
CA ASP A 150 -6.51 -0.78 33.19
C ASP A 150 -6.76 -2.30 33.30
N PRO A 151 -7.90 -2.74 33.86
CA PRO A 151 -8.18 -4.18 34.05
C PRO A 151 -8.21 -5.01 32.77
N ALA A 152 -8.39 -4.39 31.60
CA ALA A 152 -8.41 -5.10 30.33
C ALA A 152 -7.00 -5.38 29.77
N VAL A 153 -5.93 -4.91 30.42
CA VAL A 153 -4.55 -5.18 30.00
C VAL A 153 -4.18 -6.63 30.27
N ALA A 154 -3.90 -7.36 29.18
CA ALA A 154 -3.26 -8.67 29.19
C ALA A 154 -1.75 -8.58 28.90
N GLU A 155 -1.00 -9.62 29.26
CA GLU A 155 0.40 -9.71 28.85
C GLU A 155 0.52 -9.68 27.33
N GLY A 156 1.44 -8.85 26.82
CA GLY A 156 1.66 -8.69 25.39
C GLY A 156 0.81 -7.61 24.74
N ASP A 157 -0.18 -7.03 25.43
CA ASP A 157 -0.99 -5.94 24.89
C ASP A 157 -0.15 -4.68 24.64
N GLU A 158 -0.50 -3.97 23.58
CA GLU A 158 -0.08 -2.60 23.39
C GLU A 158 -0.89 -1.67 24.30
N VAL A 159 -0.20 -0.76 24.99
CA VAL A 159 -0.80 0.13 25.99
C VAL A 159 -0.34 1.58 25.84
N PHE A 160 -1.23 2.51 26.19
CA PHE A 160 -0.89 3.91 26.42
C PHE A 160 -0.35 4.12 27.83
N ILE A 161 0.62 5.02 27.98
CA ILE A 161 1.20 5.41 29.27
C ILE A 161 0.77 6.85 29.56
N LEU A 162 -0.07 7.02 30.58
CA LEU A 162 -0.71 8.28 30.93
C LEU A 162 -0.16 8.84 32.25
N THR A 163 -0.19 10.15 32.40
CA THR A 163 -0.04 10.82 33.70
C THR A 163 -1.34 10.77 34.48
N ARG A 164 -1.32 11.14 35.77
CA ARG A 164 -2.55 11.30 36.57
C ARG A 164 -3.54 12.31 35.99
N ALA A 165 -3.03 13.29 35.22
CA ALA A 165 -3.84 14.27 34.51
C ALA A 165 -4.44 13.74 33.19
N GLY A 166 -4.13 12.49 32.80
CA GLY A 166 -4.57 11.88 31.55
C GLY A 166 -3.73 12.27 30.32
N GLU A 167 -2.59 12.93 30.50
CA GLU A 167 -1.67 13.25 29.40
C GLU A 167 -0.93 11.98 28.97
N CYS A 168 -0.97 11.66 27.67
CA CYS A 168 -0.14 10.58 27.13
C CYS A 168 1.32 11.02 27.00
N ILE A 169 2.21 10.33 27.70
CA ILE A 169 3.65 10.60 27.67
C ILE A 169 4.45 9.48 26.99
N GLY A 170 3.78 8.37 26.65
CA GLY A 170 4.44 7.21 26.08
C GLY A 170 3.45 6.11 25.69
N VAL A 171 4.00 5.10 25.02
CA VAL A 171 3.31 3.87 24.63
C VAL A 171 4.28 2.71 24.83
N GLY A 172 3.76 1.51 25.02
CA GLY A 172 4.61 0.34 25.19
C GLY A 172 3.83 -0.95 25.15
N ARG A 173 4.57 -2.05 25.34
CA ARG A 173 3.99 -3.39 25.43
C ARG A 173 3.98 -3.88 26.86
N ALA A 174 2.80 -4.28 27.35
CA ALA A 174 2.63 -4.91 28.65
C ALA A 174 3.44 -6.20 28.74
N LYS A 175 4.14 -6.40 29.87
CA LYS A 175 4.95 -7.58 30.17
C LYS A 175 4.32 -8.49 31.21
N VAL A 176 3.22 -8.05 31.80
CA VAL A 176 2.37 -8.77 32.74
C VAL A 176 0.94 -8.26 32.53
N ASP A 177 -0.04 -9.05 32.94
CA ASP A 177 -1.44 -8.61 33.00
C ASP A 177 -1.71 -7.67 34.19
N ALA A 178 -2.91 -7.07 34.21
CA ALA A 178 -3.34 -6.16 35.26
C ALA A 178 -3.36 -6.79 36.67
N ALA A 179 -3.79 -8.05 36.78
CA ALA A 179 -3.91 -8.76 38.05
C ALA A 179 -2.53 -9.01 38.68
N THR A 180 -1.57 -9.44 37.86
CA THR A 180 -0.18 -9.66 38.27
C THR A 180 0.46 -8.33 38.67
N ALA A 181 0.35 -7.30 37.81
CA ALA A 181 0.93 -5.98 38.06
C ALA A 181 0.48 -5.36 39.40
N ALA A 182 -0.78 -5.56 39.80
CA ALA A 182 -1.32 -5.05 41.05
C ALA A 182 -0.66 -5.63 42.32
N THR A 183 0.00 -6.78 42.20
CA THR A 183 0.70 -7.46 43.33
C THR A 183 2.21 -7.28 43.30
N MET A 184 2.75 -6.64 42.27
CA MET A 184 4.20 -6.48 42.09
C MET A 184 4.74 -5.32 42.93
N GLU A 185 5.75 -5.61 43.76
CA GLU A 185 6.55 -4.56 44.42
C GLU A 185 7.74 -4.10 43.56
N ARG A 186 8.21 -4.96 42.65
CA ARG A 186 9.35 -4.73 41.77
C ARG A 186 9.18 -5.47 40.45
N GLY A 187 9.86 -4.99 39.41
CA GLY A 187 9.90 -5.64 38.10
C GLY A 187 9.33 -4.75 36.98
N LEU A 188 9.46 -5.24 35.75
CA LEU A 188 9.04 -4.57 34.54
C LEU A 188 7.56 -4.81 34.26
N VAL A 189 6.75 -3.76 34.23
CA VAL A 189 5.31 -3.84 33.91
C VAL A 189 5.06 -3.54 32.44
N VAL A 190 5.60 -2.43 31.93
CA VAL A 190 5.45 -2.04 30.52
C VAL A 190 6.82 -1.75 29.93
N ARG A 191 7.13 -2.44 28.84
CA ARG A 191 8.31 -2.11 28.02
C ARG A 191 7.94 -0.94 27.09
N THR A 192 8.38 0.26 27.46
CA THR A 192 8.19 1.48 26.66
C THR A 192 8.85 1.32 25.30
N ARG A 193 8.17 1.77 24.24
CA ARG A 193 8.78 1.91 22.91
C ARG A 193 9.49 3.24 22.81
N LYS A 194 10.72 3.22 22.32
CA LYS A 194 11.43 4.45 21.94
C LYS A 194 10.68 5.10 20.80
N ASN A 195 10.22 6.32 21.01
CA ASN A 195 9.55 7.11 19.99
C ASN A 195 10.34 8.37 19.73
N CYS A 196 10.48 8.72 18.45
CA CYS A 196 10.91 10.04 18.07
C CYS A 196 9.73 11.00 18.26
N SER A 197 9.95 12.11 18.96
CA SER A 197 8.96 13.19 19.02
C SER A 197 8.67 13.66 17.59
N SER A 198 7.38 13.69 17.23
CA SER A 198 6.92 14.25 15.95
C SER A 198 5.90 15.33 16.25
N VAL A 199 5.99 16.43 15.52
CA VAL A 199 5.01 17.50 15.59
C VAL A 199 3.73 17.00 14.93
N CYS A 200 2.64 16.96 15.69
CA CYS A 200 1.33 16.57 15.23
C CYS A 200 0.39 17.75 15.42
N VAL A 201 -0.17 18.27 14.32
CA VAL A 201 -1.11 19.40 14.34
C VAL A 201 -2.43 18.91 13.74
N PRO A 202 -3.41 18.55 14.60
CA PRO A 202 -4.76 18.20 14.16
C PRO A 202 -5.43 19.30 13.35
N GLY A 203 -6.27 18.89 12.41
CA GLY A 203 -7.14 19.76 11.65
C GLY A 203 -7.77 19.01 10.48
N GLU A 204 -8.89 19.54 10.04
CA GLU A 204 -9.69 18.99 8.96
C GLU A 204 -9.20 19.49 7.60
N ALA A 205 -9.33 18.64 6.58
CA ALA A 205 -9.05 18.98 5.20
C ALA A 205 -9.75 17.99 4.26
N THR A 206 -9.99 18.40 3.02
CA THR A 206 -10.50 17.50 1.97
C THR A 206 -9.43 17.11 0.96
N TRP A 207 -9.72 16.10 0.14
CA TRP A 207 -8.83 15.73 -0.97
C TRP A 207 -8.77 16.81 -2.05
N GLU A 208 -9.84 17.57 -2.28
CA GLU A 208 -9.86 18.73 -3.17
C GLU A 208 -8.94 19.85 -2.66
N GLU A 209 -8.98 20.14 -1.36
CA GLU A 209 -8.07 21.12 -0.73
C GLU A 209 -6.62 20.63 -0.78
N THR A 210 -6.40 19.32 -0.59
CA THR A 210 -5.08 18.70 -0.71
C THR A 210 -4.54 18.79 -2.15
N VAL A 211 -5.40 18.59 -3.16
CA VAL A 211 -5.03 18.80 -4.56
C VAL A 211 -4.64 20.27 -4.78
N ALA A 212 -5.46 21.22 -4.33
CA ALA A 212 -5.17 22.65 -4.45
C ALA A 212 -3.84 23.04 -3.76
N ALA A 213 -3.56 22.46 -2.59
CA ALA A 213 -2.31 22.67 -1.85
C ALA A 213 -1.05 22.19 -2.61
N ASN A 214 -1.22 21.27 -3.57
CA ASN A 214 -0.16 20.67 -4.37
C ASN A 214 -0.13 21.13 -5.83
N GLU A 215 -1.01 22.06 -6.25
CA GLU A 215 -1.16 22.39 -7.67
C GLU A 215 0.16 22.75 -8.38
N PRO A 216 1.07 23.57 -7.81
CA PRO A 216 2.33 23.89 -8.48
C PRO A 216 3.22 22.67 -8.77
N VAL A 217 3.34 21.74 -7.81
CA VAL A 217 4.17 20.53 -7.97
C VAL A 217 3.51 19.53 -8.91
N LEU A 218 2.18 19.43 -8.92
CA LEU A 218 1.46 18.59 -9.88
C LEU A 218 1.66 19.07 -11.32
N LEU A 219 1.58 20.39 -11.56
CA LEU A 219 1.87 20.98 -12.88
C LEU A 219 3.31 20.73 -13.35
N GLU A 220 4.28 20.82 -12.44
CA GLU A 220 5.70 20.55 -12.76
C GLU A 220 5.91 19.10 -13.22
N TYR A 221 5.40 18.14 -12.42
CA TYR A 221 5.55 16.71 -12.70
C TYR A 221 4.79 16.28 -13.94
N GLU A 222 3.56 16.80 -14.14
CA GLU A 222 2.78 16.59 -15.35
C GLU A 222 3.52 17.10 -16.58
N ALA A 223 4.00 18.36 -16.55
CA ALA A 223 4.70 18.95 -17.69
C ALA A 223 5.99 18.18 -18.02
N ALA A 224 6.72 17.70 -17.01
CA ALA A 224 7.90 16.86 -17.21
C ALA A 224 7.56 15.49 -17.83
N SER A 225 6.45 14.87 -17.43
CA SER A 225 6.00 13.60 -18.01
C SER A 225 5.45 13.76 -19.42
N ILE A 226 4.71 14.84 -19.72
CA ILE A 226 4.24 15.16 -21.09
C ILE A 226 5.41 15.40 -22.04
N ARG A 227 6.41 16.20 -21.62
CA ARG A 227 7.62 16.42 -22.43
C ARG A 227 8.33 15.10 -22.74
N PHE A 228 8.52 14.26 -21.74
CA PHE A 228 9.13 12.94 -21.93
C PHE A 228 8.34 12.06 -22.92
N VAL A 229 7.02 12.01 -22.81
CA VAL A 229 6.19 11.24 -23.75
C VAL A 229 6.37 11.72 -25.18
N ARG A 230 6.37 13.04 -25.41
CA ARG A 230 6.58 13.62 -26.74
C ARG A 230 7.97 13.32 -27.30
N GLU A 231 9.01 13.55 -26.50
CA GLU A 231 10.41 13.29 -26.91
C GLU A 231 10.63 11.82 -27.28
N VAL A 232 10.10 10.88 -26.49
CA VAL A 232 10.22 9.44 -26.79
C VAL A 232 9.40 9.08 -28.03
N ALA A 233 8.19 9.61 -28.19
CA ALA A 233 7.38 9.34 -29.37
C ALA A 233 7.97 9.94 -30.65
N GLU A 234 8.65 11.09 -30.59
CA GLU A 234 9.32 11.70 -31.74
C GLU A 234 10.57 10.92 -32.17
N GLN A 235 11.25 10.26 -31.23
CA GLN A 235 12.47 9.48 -31.48
C GLN A 235 12.21 8.05 -31.98
N ASN A 236 10.96 7.59 -31.93
CA ASN A 236 10.58 6.21 -32.24
C ASN A 236 9.44 6.21 -33.27
N HIS A 237 9.55 5.41 -34.32
CA HIS A 237 8.57 5.39 -35.42
C HIS A 237 7.48 4.32 -35.23
N GLU A 238 7.61 3.51 -34.19
CA GLU A 238 6.68 2.46 -33.81
C GLU A 238 5.34 3.02 -33.33
N LYS A 239 4.27 2.23 -33.46
CA LYS A 239 2.93 2.64 -33.01
C LYS A 239 2.95 2.94 -31.50
N PRO A 240 2.55 4.15 -31.06
CA PRO A 240 2.42 4.44 -29.63
C PRO A 240 1.17 3.76 -29.06
N THR A 241 1.31 3.16 -27.89
CA THR A 241 0.27 2.46 -27.13
C THR A 241 0.43 2.73 -25.64
N VAL A 242 -0.60 2.40 -24.84
CA VAL A 242 -0.50 2.39 -23.37
C VAL A 242 -0.77 0.97 -22.87
N SER A 243 0.15 0.43 -22.07
CA SER A 243 -0.10 -0.79 -21.32
C SER A 243 -0.99 -0.46 -20.12
N TYR A 244 -2.29 -0.76 -20.24
CA TYR A 244 -3.31 -0.36 -19.28
C TYR A 244 -3.79 -1.57 -18.48
N SER A 245 -3.73 -1.50 -17.15
CA SER A 245 -4.03 -2.62 -16.25
C SER A 245 -5.26 -2.40 -15.37
N GLY A 246 -5.95 -1.27 -15.52
CA GLY A 246 -7.00 -0.84 -14.58
C GLY A 246 -6.48 -0.42 -13.20
N GLY A 247 -5.17 -0.17 -13.07
CA GLY A 247 -4.55 0.31 -11.82
C GLY A 247 -4.31 1.82 -11.85
N LYS A 248 -4.09 2.42 -10.67
CA LYS A 248 -3.84 3.88 -10.54
C LYS A 248 -2.66 4.36 -11.39
N ASP A 249 -1.58 3.59 -11.45
CA ASP A 249 -0.34 4.03 -12.12
C ASP A 249 -0.50 3.96 -13.64
N SER A 250 -1.20 2.95 -14.15
CA SER A 250 -1.53 2.86 -15.58
C SER A 250 -2.56 3.92 -15.99
N LEU A 251 -3.49 4.31 -15.10
CA LEU A 251 -4.41 5.44 -15.31
C LEU A 251 -3.68 6.78 -15.38
N ALA A 252 -2.78 7.08 -14.43
CA ALA A 252 -2.00 8.32 -14.50
C ALA A 252 -1.13 8.39 -15.77
N THR A 253 -0.49 7.28 -16.16
CA THR A 253 0.23 7.19 -17.44
C THR A 253 -0.68 7.44 -18.62
N LEU A 254 -1.87 6.82 -18.66
CA LEU A 254 -2.84 7.05 -19.73
C LEU A 254 -3.19 8.53 -19.87
N LEU A 255 -3.58 9.18 -18.78
CA LEU A 255 -3.97 10.59 -18.78
C LEU A 255 -2.84 11.51 -19.28
N VAL A 256 -1.59 11.26 -18.86
CA VAL A 256 -0.41 11.99 -19.37
C VAL A 256 -0.24 11.77 -20.88
N VAL A 257 -0.38 10.53 -21.36
CA VAL A 257 -0.23 10.19 -22.78
C VAL A 257 -1.33 10.83 -23.61
N LEU A 258 -2.57 10.84 -23.14
CA LEU A 258 -3.69 11.52 -23.82
C LEU A 258 -3.42 13.02 -24.00
N LYS A 259 -2.89 13.70 -22.97
CA LYS A 259 -2.52 15.12 -23.06
C LYS A 259 -1.30 15.36 -23.97
N ALA A 260 -0.42 14.38 -24.09
CA ALA A 260 0.80 14.49 -24.88
C ALA A 260 0.59 14.22 -26.37
N LEU A 261 -0.13 13.14 -26.70
CA LEU A 261 -0.25 12.55 -28.05
C LEU A 261 -1.69 12.42 -28.55
N GLY A 262 -2.70 12.59 -27.68
CA GLY A 262 -4.08 12.25 -27.98
C GLY A 262 -4.39 10.75 -27.81
N PRO A 263 -5.55 10.28 -28.31
CA PRO A 263 -5.97 8.88 -28.22
C PRO A 263 -4.95 7.91 -28.83
N VAL A 264 -4.60 6.87 -28.07
CA VAL A 264 -3.75 5.76 -28.50
C VAL A 264 -4.36 4.42 -28.06
N PRO A 265 -4.10 3.30 -28.77
CA PRO A 265 -4.62 2.00 -28.36
C PRO A 265 -4.13 1.59 -26.97
N LEU A 266 -5.04 0.98 -26.20
CA LEU A 266 -4.74 0.34 -24.93
C LEU A 266 -4.40 -1.13 -25.17
N LEU A 267 -3.31 -1.57 -24.55
CA LEU A 267 -2.95 -2.98 -24.44
C LEU A 267 -3.38 -3.47 -23.04
N PHE A 268 -4.35 -4.38 -23.00
CA PHE A 268 -4.83 -4.98 -21.76
C PHE A 268 -4.62 -6.50 -21.79
N ALA A 269 -3.89 -7.00 -20.80
CA ALA A 269 -3.69 -8.43 -20.59
C ALA A 269 -4.68 -8.92 -19.53
N ASP A 270 -5.79 -9.47 -19.98
CA ASP A 270 -6.76 -10.15 -19.14
C ASP A 270 -6.24 -11.56 -18.87
N THR A 271 -5.77 -11.79 -17.66
CA THR A 271 -5.15 -13.07 -17.29
C THR A 271 -6.17 -14.19 -17.07
N GLY A 272 -7.48 -13.90 -17.14
CA GLY A 272 -8.53 -14.78 -16.64
C GLY A 272 -8.62 -14.82 -15.12
N LEU A 273 -7.77 -14.05 -14.43
CA LEU A 273 -7.74 -13.92 -12.97
C LEU A 273 -7.86 -12.46 -12.51
N GLU A 274 -8.31 -11.56 -13.38
CA GLU A 274 -8.61 -10.18 -12.98
C GLU A 274 -9.92 -10.14 -12.17
N PHE A 275 -10.07 -9.13 -11.31
CA PHE A 275 -11.35 -8.88 -10.68
C PHE A 275 -12.37 -8.39 -11.72
N PRO A 276 -13.66 -8.76 -11.61
CA PRO A 276 -14.72 -8.21 -12.45
C PRO A 276 -14.70 -6.68 -12.49
N GLU A 277 -14.54 -6.03 -11.34
CA GLU A 277 -14.45 -4.57 -11.21
C GLU A 277 -13.26 -3.98 -11.96
N THR A 278 -12.16 -4.73 -12.11
CA THR A 278 -11.01 -4.30 -12.91
C THR A 278 -11.36 -4.30 -14.39
N CYS A 279 -11.98 -5.36 -14.90
CA CYS A 279 -12.41 -5.41 -16.30
C CYS A 279 -13.45 -4.33 -16.62
N GLU A 280 -14.44 -4.16 -15.74
CA GLU A 280 -15.46 -3.10 -15.85
C GLU A 280 -14.83 -1.70 -15.83
N ASN A 281 -13.87 -1.45 -14.93
CA ASN A 281 -13.16 -0.17 -14.90
C ASN A 281 -12.37 0.07 -16.20
N VAL A 282 -11.73 -0.97 -16.76
CA VAL A 282 -11.02 -0.87 -18.03
C VAL A 282 -11.95 -0.44 -19.16
N ASP A 283 -13.11 -1.08 -19.26
CA ASP A 283 -14.11 -0.77 -20.28
C ASP A 283 -14.72 0.63 -20.09
N ALA A 284 -15.01 1.02 -18.84
CA ALA A 284 -15.54 2.34 -18.52
C ALA A 284 -14.54 3.47 -18.86
N VAL A 285 -13.26 3.28 -18.53
CA VAL A 285 -12.18 4.24 -18.86
C VAL A 285 -11.99 4.35 -20.37
N ALA A 286 -11.94 3.22 -21.07
CA ALA A 286 -11.81 3.22 -22.52
C ALA A 286 -13.00 3.90 -23.21
N GLY A 287 -14.22 3.64 -22.75
CA GLY A 287 -15.43 4.29 -23.24
C GLY A 287 -15.45 5.80 -22.98
N LEU A 288 -15.05 6.23 -21.78
CA LEU A 288 -15.01 7.66 -21.42
C LEU A 288 -14.04 8.46 -22.30
N TYR A 289 -12.88 7.89 -22.62
CA TYR A 289 -11.83 8.56 -23.40
C TYR A 289 -11.84 8.20 -24.89
N GLY A 290 -12.79 7.38 -25.36
CA GLY A 290 -12.92 6.97 -26.77
C GLY A 290 -11.72 6.18 -27.30
N LEU A 291 -11.27 5.18 -26.54
CA LEU A 291 -10.03 4.43 -26.80
C LEU A 291 -10.31 3.00 -27.26
N ASP A 292 -9.52 2.53 -28.23
CA ASP A 292 -9.51 1.12 -28.64
C ASP A 292 -8.78 0.28 -27.59
N VAL A 293 -9.42 -0.81 -27.14
CA VAL A 293 -8.79 -1.78 -26.22
C VAL A 293 -8.45 -3.05 -26.98
N LEU A 294 -7.16 -3.30 -27.15
CA LEU A 294 -6.67 -4.58 -27.63
C LEU A 294 -6.46 -5.48 -26.42
N ARG A 295 -7.48 -6.30 -26.17
CA ARG A 295 -7.53 -7.25 -25.05
C ARG A 295 -7.00 -8.61 -25.50
N VAL A 296 -6.06 -9.16 -24.74
CA VAL A 296 -5.70 -10.58 -24.81
C VAL A 296 -6.29 -11.28 -23.58
N CYS A 297 -7.06 -12.33 -23.80
CA CYS A 297 -7.63 -13.17 -22.74
C CYS A 297 -7.44 -14.63 -23.12
N ASP A 298 -6.87 -15.43 -22.20
CA ASP A 298 -6.69 -16.87 -22.37
C ASP A 298 -6.79 -17.57 -21.01
N GLU A 299 -7.99 -17.53 -20.43
CA GLU A 299 -8.32 -18.15 -19.15
C GLU A 299 -8.07 -19.67 -19.18
N GLU A 300 -8.42 -20.34 -20.28
CA GLU A 300 -8.19 -21.78 -20.43
C GLU A 300 -6.71 -22.14 -20.27
N THR A 301 -5.82 -21.33 -20.84
CA THR A 301 -4.38 -21.57 -20.70
C THR A 301 -3.92 -21.44 -19.26
N PHE A 302 -4.47 -20.50 -18.47
CA PHE A 302 -4.13 -20.42 -17.04
C PHE A 302 -4.47 -21.74 -16.33
N TRP A 303 -5.69 -22.24 -16.48
CA TRP A 303 -6.12 -23.45 -15.78
C TRP A 303 -5.41 -24.72 -16.27
N LYS A 304 -5.13 -24.81 -17.58
CA LYS A 304 -4.32 -25.91 -18.14
C LYS A 304 -2.90 -25.92 -17.57
N GLU A 305 -2.28 -24.75 -17.39
CA GLU A 305 -0.95 -24.66 -16.78
C GLU A 305 -1.00 -24.88 -15.26
N PHE A 306 -2.07 -24.50 -14.58
CA PHE A 306 -2.30 -24.84 -13.17
C PHE A 306 -2.37 -26.34 -12.96
N GLU A 307 -3.06 -27.10 -13.82
CA GLU A 307 -3.15 -28.57 -13.70
C GLU A 307 -1.82 -29.30 -13.88
N LYS A 308 -0.89 -28.71 -14.65
CA LYS A 308 0.44 -29.26 -14.90
C LYS A 308 1.44 -28.84 -13.84
N ASN A 309 1.47 -27.55 -13.52
CA ASN A 309 2.52 -26.96 -12.70
C ASN A 309 2.09 -26.78 -11.25
N GLY A 310 0.80 -26.76 -10.96
CA GLY A 310 0.26 -26.30 -9.67
C GLY A 310 0.08 -24.78 -9.63
N PRO A 311 -0.29 -24.22 -8.46
CA PRO A 311 -0.48 -22.79 -8.32
C PRO A 311 0.79 -22.00 -8.67
N PRO A 312 0.62 -20.75 -9.17
CA PRO A 312 1.74 -19.83 -9.31
C PRO A 312 2.30 -19.50 -7.92
N ALA A 313 3.61 -19.33 -7.85
CA ALA A 313 4.34 -19.03 -6.61
C ALA A 313 5.20 -17.78 -6.80
N VAL A 314 5.63 -17.16 -5.69
CA VAL A 314 6.49 -15.97 -5.70
C VAL A 314 7.81 -16.23 -6.43
N ASP A 315 8.36 -17.43 -6.25
CA ASP A 315 9.59 -17.98 -6.82
C ASP A 315 9.37 -18.71 -8.16
N ASN A 316 8.11 -18.80 -8.64
CA ASN A 316 7.79 -19.39 -9.94
C ASN A 316 6.53 -18.74 -10.52
N ARG A 317 6.70 -17.53 -11.06
CA ARG A 317 5.61 -16.70 -11.61
C ARG A 317 5.29 -17.05 -13.06
N TRP A 318 5.11 -18.33 -13.35
CA TRP A 318 4.78 -18.82 -14.69
C TRP A 318 3.54 -18.11 -15.29
N CYS A 319 2.58 -17.74 -14.43
CA CYS A 319 1.36 -17.03 -14.83
C CYS A 319 1.65 -15.67 -15.51
N CYS A 320 2.66 -14.92 -15.06
CA CYS A 320 3.01 -13.65 -15.70
C CYS A 320 3.53 -13.87 -17.12
N ARG A 321 4.38 -14.88 -17.31
CA ARG A 321 4.95 -15.18 -18.63
C ARG A 321 3.87 -15.68 -19.59
N VAL A 322 3.08 -16.65 -19.15
CA VAL A 322 2.11 -17.35 -19.99
C VAL A 322 0.84 -16.54 -20.23
N CYS A 323 0.30 -15.88 -19.21
CA CYS A 323 -1.00 -15.21 -19.29
C CYS A 323 -0.89 -13.72 -19.61
N LYS A 324 0.30 -13.12 -19.51
CA LYS A 324 0.47 -11.68 -19.73
C LYS A 324 1.51 -11.34 -20.78
N LEU A 325 2.76 -11.79 -20.63
CA LEU A 325 3.85 -11.35 -21.51
C LEU A 325 3.77 -11.96 -22.91
N HIS A 326 3.68 -13.29 -23.01
CA HIS A 326 3.61 -13.96 -24.32
C HIS A 326 2.38 -13.57 -25.14
N PRO A 327 1.15 -13.50 -24.57
CA PRO A 327 -0.02 -13.09 -25.33
C PRO A 327 0.09 -11.66 -25.87
N ILE A 328 0.58 -10.72 -25.06
CA ILE A 328 0.81 -9.34 -25.50
C ILE A 328 1.88 -9.28 -26.59
N GLY A 329 2.98 -10.02 -26.46
CA GLY A 329 4.02 -10.07 -27.50
C GLY A 329 3.52 -10.58 -28.85
N ARG A 330 2.68 -11.63 -28.84
CA ARG A 330 2.03 -12.13 -30.06
C ARG A 330 1.11 -11.07 -30.68
N LEU A 331 0.24 -10.46 -29.87
CA LEU A 331 -0.67 -9.41 -30.31
C LEU A 331 0.10 -8.24 -30.96
N ILE A 332 1.16 -7.74 -30.33
CA ILE A 332 1.98 -6.65 -30.87
C ILE A 332 2.61 -7.08 -32.20
N GLY A 333 3.18 -8.28 -32.26
CA GLY A 333 3.82 -8.82 -33.46
C GLY A 333 2.85 -8.94 -34.64
N GLU A 334 1.62 -9.41 -34.38
CA GLU A 334 0.57 -9.58 -35.39
C GLU A 334 -0.02 -8.25 -35.87
N GLN A 335 -0.20 -7.27 -34.97
CA GLN A 335 -0.83 -6.00 -35.30
C GLN A 335 0.13 -5.02 -35.97
N TRP A 336 1.37 -4.91 -35.47
CA TRP A 336 2.30 -3.84 -35.85
C TRP A 336 3.74 -4.30 -36.07
N GLY A 337 4.07 -5.56 -35.77
CA GLY A 337 5.45 -6.05 -35.70
C GLY A 337 6.17 -5.58 -34.42
N GLU A 338 6.21 -4.27 -34.19
CA GLU A 338 6.71 -3.65 -32.97
C GLU A 338 5.85 -2.47 -32.52
N CYS A 339 5.90 -2.13 -31.23
CA CYS A 339 5.23 -0.95 -30.69
C CYS A 339 6.09 -0.21 -29.66
N LEU A 340 5.82 1.10 -29.52
CA LEU A 340 6.22 1.89 -28.37
C LEU A 340 5.07 1.86 -27.37
N SER A 341 5.30 1.32 -26.17
CA SER A 341 4.27 1.23 -25.14
C SER A 341 4.66 2.02 -23.90
N PHE A 342 3.77 2.93 -23.49
CA PHE A 342 3.90 3.67 -22.24
C PHE A 342 3.33 2.83 -21.08
N ILE A 343 4.12 2.69 -20.01
CA ILE A 343 3.85 1.80 -18.87
C ILE A 343 3.81 2.61 -17.57
N GLY A 344 2.86 2.27 -16.70
CA GLY A 344 2.70 2.83 -15.34
C GLY A 344 3.73 2.38 -14.31
N GLN A 345 5.01 2.24 -14.68
CA GLN A 345 6.05 1.83 -13.75
C GLN A 345 6.62 3.03 -12.97
N ARG A 346 6.81 2.88 -11.65
CA ARG A 346 7.45 3.90 -10.79
C ARG A 346 8.67 3.35 -10.07
N LYS A 347 9.68 4.18 -9.83
CA LYS A 347 10.88 3.80 -9.08
C LYS A 347 10.58 3.44 -7.61
N TYR A 348 9.50 3.99 -7.06
CA TYR A 348 9.09 3.84 -5.65
C TYR A 348 8.35 2.52 -5.35
N GLU A 349 8.17 1.65 -6.33
CA GLU A 349 7.46 0.36 -6.15
C GLU A 349 8.36 -0.74 -5.58
N SER A 350 9.62 -0.82 -6.03
CA SER A 350 10.58 -1.81 -5.53
C SER A 350 12.03 -1.44 -5.85
N LEU A 351 12.98 -2.13 -5.21
CA LEU A 351 14.41 -1.96 -5.50
C LEU A 351 14.77 -2.21 -6.96
N LYS A 352 14.17 -3.23 -7.59
CA LYS A 352 14.40 -3.54 -9.00
C LYS A 352 13.88 -2.42 -9.90
N ARG A 353 12.67 -1.91 -9.64
CA ARG A 353 12.06 -0.81 -10.40
C ARG A 353 12.83 0.51 -10.27
N MET A 354 13.48 0.73 -9.12
CA MET A 354 14.39 1.87 -8.92
C MET A 354 15.62 1.80 -9.83
N GLN A 355 16.13 0.59 -10.10
CA GLN A 355 17.30 0.37 -10.94
C GLN A 355 16.97 0.30 -12.45
N SER A 356 15.69 0.10 -12.81
CA SER A 356 15.25 0.08 -14.20
C SER A 356 15.52 1.39 -14.93
N ARG A 357 15.87 1.28 -16.21
CA ARG A 357 15.92 2.42 -17.13
C ARG A 357 14.51 2.95 -17.38
N ARG A 358 14.40 4.23 -17.76
CA ARG A 358 13.11 4.86 -18.10
C ARG A 358 12.54 4.39 -19.45
N VAL A 359 13.42 3.96 -20.35
CA VAL A 359 13.10 3.34 -21.64
C VAL A 359 13.90 2.04 -21.76
N TRP A 360 13.23 0.93 -22.07
CA TRP A 360 13.85 -0.40 -22.16
C TRP A 360 13.05 -1.35 -23.05
N ARG A 361 13.66 -2.46 -23.46
CA ARG A 361 12.96 -3.60 -24.07
C ARG A 361 13.03 -4.79 -23.12
N ASN A 362 11.88 -5.40 -22.85
CA ASN A 362 11.81 -6.63 -22.04
C ASN A 362 12.22 -7.82 -22.89
N ALA A 363 13.10 -8.69 -22.38
CA ALA A 363 13.55 -9.89 -23.08
C ALA A 363 12.40 -10.86 -23.42
N HIS A 364 11.33 -10.89 -22.62
CA HIS A 364 10.14 -11.71 -22.86
C HIS A 364 9.15 -11.12 -23.87
N VAL A 365 9.26 -9.82 -24.16
CA VAL A 365 8.41 -9.11 -25.13
C VAL A 365 9.29 -8.19 -25.99
N PRO A 366 10.20 -8.75 -26.82
CA PRO A 366 11.17 -7.97 -27.57
C PRO A 366 10.53 -6.99 -28.56
N GLN A 367 9.30 -7.27 -29.00
CA GLN A 367 8.49 -6.43 -29.88
C GLN A 367 8.03 -5.11 -29.22
N GLN A 368 8.15 -4.99 -27.89
CA GLN A 368 7.66 -3.86 -27.12
C GLN A 368 8.82 -3.00 -26.60
N LEU A 369 8.97 -1.80 -27.16
CA LEU A 369 9.75 -0.75 -26.54
C LEU A 369 8.92 -0.13 -25.41
N SER A 370 9.36 -0.30 -24.18
CA SER A 370 8.68 0.19 -22.98
C SER A 370 9.23 1.55 -22.55
N ALA A 371 8.34 2.49 -22.23
CA ALA A 371 8.71 3.79 -21.67
C ALA A 371 7.87 4.08 -20.42
N ALA A 372 8.48 4.66 -19.37
CA ALA A 372 7.81 4.96 -18.09
C ALA A 372 7.67 6.48 -17.85
N PRO A 373 6.54 7.11 -18.27
CA PRO A 373 6.33 8.55 -18.12
C PRO A 373 6.35 9.02 -16.67
N ILE A 374 5.82 8.21 -15.77
CA ILE A 374 5.64 8.54 -14.35
C ILE A 374 6.72 7.92 -13.45
N GLN A 375 7.88 7.52 -14.00
CA GLN A 375 8.91 6.80 -13.24
C GLN A 375 9.33 7.51 -11.94
N GLN A 376 9.29 8.85 -11.93
CA GLN A 376 9.69 9.69 -10.81
C GLN A 376 8.55 10.03 -9.82
N TRP A 377 7.33 9.57 -10.09
CA TRP A 377 6.15 9.88 -9.29
C TRP A 377 6.08 8.98 -8.05
N THR A 378 5.70 9.54 -6.90
CA THR A 378 5.29 8.76 -5.72
C THR A 378 3.81 8.36 -5.84
N ALA A 379 3.32 7.48 -4.98
CA ALA A 379 1.91 7.12 -4.93
C ALA A 379 1.03 8.35 -4.66
N MET A 380 1.48 9.30 -3.83
CA MET A 380 0.80 10.58 -3.64
C MET A 380 0.72 11.42 -4.92
N HIS A 381 1.78 11.49 -5.75
CA HIS A 381 1.70 12.21 -7.03
C HIS A 381 0.60 11.61 -7.92
N VAL A 382 0.56 10.28 -8.02
CA VAL A 382 -0.43 9.55 -8.82
C VAL A 382 -1.84 9.84 -8.33
N TRP A 383 -2.09 9.70 -7.02
CA TRP A 383 -3.42 9.90 -6.46
C TRP A 383 -3.91 11.33 -6.56
N LEU A 384 -3.08 12.31 -6.19
CA LEU A 384 -3.48 13.72 -6.29
C LEU A 384 -3.72 14.14 -7.73
N TYR A 385 -2.94 13.62 -8.68
CA TYR A 385 -3.19 13.82 -10.10
C TYR A 385 -4.52 13.21 -10.54
N ILE A 386 -4.81 11.95 -10.20
CA ILE A 386 -6.10 11.30 -10.51
C ILE A 386 -7.28 12.10 -9.93
N PHE A 387 -7.18 12.55 -8.68
CA PHE A 387 -8.20 13.37 -8.03
C PHE A 387 -8.38 14.72 -8.73
N ARG A 388 -7.30 15.38 -9.14
CA ARG A 388 -7.34 16.63 -9.91
C ARG A 388 -8.04 16.45 -11.25
N GLU A 389 -7.71 15.39 -11.97
CA GLU A 389 -8.30 15.05 -13.27
C GLU A 389 -9.73 14.49 -13.14
N LYS A 390 -10.18 14.16 -11.92
CA LYS A 390 -11.46 13.50 -11.63
C LYS A 390 -11.65 12.23 -12.47
N ALA A 391 -10.56 11.50 -12.71
CA ALA A 391 -10.56 10.31 -13.55
C ALA A 391 -11.14 9.11 -12.78
N PRO A 392 -11.96 8.26 -13.41
CA PRO A 392 -12.54 7.10 -12.75
C PRO A 392 -11.46 6.04 -12.48
N TYR A 393 -11.03 5.92 -11.23
CA TYR A 393 -10.12 4.86 -10.79
C TYR A 393 -10.89 3.61 -10.38
N ASN A 394 -10.17 2.49 -10.28
CA ASN A 394 -10.75 1.20 -9.91
C ASN A 394 -11.34 1.25 -8.48
N PRO A 395 -12.63 0.91 -8.29
CA PRO A 395 -13.29 1.03 -6.98
C PRO A 395 -12.68 0.12 -5.90
N LEU A 396 -11.92 -0.90 -6.27
CA LEU A 396 -11.26 -1.79 -5.31
C LEU A 396 -10.23 -1.08 -4.42
N TYR A 397 -9.72 0.08 -4.84
CA TYR A 397 -8.89 0.92 -3.97
C TYR A 397 -9.66 1.43 -2.75
N GLU A 398 -10.96 1.69 -2.91
CA GLU A 398 -11.84 2.07 -1.81
C GLU A 398 -12.18 0.89 -0.91
N ARG A 399 -12.05 -0.34 -1.44
CA ARG A 399 -12.30 -1.61 -0.75
C ARG A 399 -11.05 -2.22 -0.10
N GLY A 400 -10.05 -1.38 0.20
CA GLY A 400 -8.87 -1.76 0.97
C GLY A 400 -7.73 -2.43 0.20
N LEU A 401 -7.84 -2.59 -1.12
CA LEU A 401 -6.72 -3.03 -1.96
C LEU A 401 -5.80 -1.85 -2.27
N ASP A 402 -4.49 -1.99 -2.01
CA ASP A 402 -3.49 -0.96 -2.30
C ASP A 402 -2.84 -1.11 -3.69
N ARG A 403 -3.01 -2.29 -4.30
CA ARG A 403 -2.52 -2.65 -5.63
C ARG A 403 -3.56 -3.51 -6.36
N ILE A 404 -3.84 -3.13 -7.60
CA ILE A 404 -4.72 -3.88 -8.49
C ILE A 404 -3.90 -4.82 -9.37
N GLY A 405 -4.35 -6.06 -9.46
CA GLY A 405 -3.84 -7.11 -10.32
C GLY A 405 -4.71 -8.35 -10.15
N CYS A 406 -4.15 -9.52 -10.46
CA CYS A 406 -4.90 -10.77 -10.35
C CYS A 406 -5.33 -11.06 -8.90
N PHE A 407 -6.56 -11.54 -8.70
CA PHE A 407 -7.13 -11.71 -7.36
C PHE A 407 -6.35 -12.70 -6.48
N MET A 408 -5.72 -13.74 -7.04
CA MET A 408 -4.84 -14.67 -6.29
C MET A 408 -3.37 -14.59 -6.70
N CYS A 409 -2.82 -13.37 -6.74
CA CYS A 409 -1.39 -13.20 -6.97
C CYS A 409 -0.57 -13.75 -5.78
N PRO A 410 0.39 -14.67 -5.98
CA PRO A 410 1.20 -15.22 -4.88
C PRO A 410 2.09 -14.16 -4.21
N SER A 411 2.31 -13.01 -4.85
CA SER A 411 3.06 -11.87 -4.30
C SER A 411 2.20 -10.93 -3.43
N SER A 412 0.90 -11.17 -3.29
CA SER A 412 0.03 -10.38 -2.39
C SER A 412 0.21 -10.81 -0.93
N ASP A 413 0.06 -9.88 0.02
CA ASP A 413 0.09 -10.21 1.44
C ASP A 413 -1.06 -11.17 1.82
N LEU A 414 -0.88 -11.99 2.86
CA LEU A 414 -1.98 -12.81 3.40
C LEU A 414 -3.11 -11.93 3.93
N ALA A 415 -2.79 -10.76 4.48
CA ALA A 415 -3.78 -9.75 4.84
C ALA A 415 -4.70 -9.37 3.66
N THR A 416 -4.15 -9.33 2.44
CA THR A 416 -4.92 -9.01 1.23
C THR A 416 -5.88 -10.15 0.88
N PHE A 417 -5.52 -11.40 1.15
CA PHE A 417 -6.43 -12.53 0.93
C PHE A 417 -7.61 -12.55 1.91
N GLU A 418 -7.42 -12.14 3.17
CA GLU A 418 -8.57 -11.97 4.07
C GLU A 418 -9.51 -10.87 3.56
N ILE A 419 -8.97 -9.76 3.02
CA ILE A 419 -9.81 -8.72 2.39
C ILE A 419 -10.61 -9.32 1.22
N ILE A 420 -9.97 -10.10 0.35
CA ILE A 420 -10.61 -10.74 -0.81
C ILE A 420 -11.66 -11.76 -0.39
N LYS A 421 -11.38 -12.55 0.65
CA LYS A 421 -12.33 -13.52 1.21
C LYS A 421 -13.61 -12.84 1.70
N ASP A 422 -13.48 -11.66 2.32
CA ASP A 422 -14.62 -10.88 2.80
C ASP A 422 -15.34 -10.15 1.66
N SER A 423 -14.61 -9.58 0.70
CA SER A 423 -15.18 -8.73 -0.36
C SER A 423 -15.64 -9.48 -1.61
N CYS A 424 -15.04 -10.64 -1.91
CA CYS A 424 -15.22 -11.41 -3.13
C CYS A 424 -15.28 -12.93 -2.83
N PRO A 425 -16.27 -13.39 -2.03
CA PRO A 425 -16.32 -14.78 -1.55
C PRO A 425 -16.38 -15.81 -2.69
N GLU A 426 -17.03 -15.52 -3.81
CA GLU A 426 -17.13 -16.43 -4.95
C GLU A 426 -15.76 -16.71 -5.60
N LEU A 427 -14.93 -15.67 -5.79
CA LEU A 427 -13.57 -15.81 -6.31
C LEU A 427 -12.68 -16.59 -5.35
N TRP A 428 -12.85 -16.33 -4.04
CA TRP A 428 -12.15 -17.04 -2.99
C TRP A 428 -12.50 -18.54 -2.96
N GLU A 429 -13.78 -18.88 -3.00
CA GLU A 429 -14.27 -20.27 -2.99
C GLU A 429 -13.80 -21.05 -4.21
N MET A 430 -13.87 -20.45 -5.41
CA MET A 430 -13.35 -21.05 -6.63
C MET A 430 -11.85 -21.38 -6.49
N TRP A 431 -11.06 -20.43 -6.01
CA TRP A 431 -9.62 -20.65 -5.83
C TRP A 431 -9.33 -21.74 -4.80
N LEU A 432 -10.03 -21.71 -3.67
CA LEU A 432 -9.87 -22.69 -2.61
C LEU A 432 -10.17 -24.11 -3.11
N ALA A 433 -11.21 -24.28 -3.93
CA ALA A 433 -11.53 -25.57 -4.54
C ALA A 433 -10.40 -26.07 -5.46
N LYS A 434 -9.77 -25.19 -6.23
CA LYS A 434 -8.63 -25.53 -7.10
C LYS A 434 -7.38 -25.91 -6.30
N LEU A 435 -7.10 -25.18 -5.22
CA LEU A 435 -6.02 -25.52 -4.30
C LEU A 435 -6.26 -26.85 -3.58
N ALA A 436 -7.48 -27.11 -3.11
CA ALA A 436 -7.84 -28.35 -2.43
C ALA A 436 -7.66 -29.57 -3.34
N GLY A 437 -8.11 -29.47 -4.60
CA GLY A 437 -7.90 -30.53 -5.59
C GLY A 437 -6.42 -30.79 -5.87
N TRP A 438 -5.57 -29.74 -5.90
CA TRP A 438 -4.13 -29.91 -6.04
C TRP A 438 -3.48 -30.52 -4.79
N GLN A 439 -3.88 -30.06 -3.60
CA GLN A 439 -3.41 -30.55 -2.31
C GLN A 439 -3.64 -32.06 -2.16
N GLU A 440 -4.86 -32.51 -2.47
CA GLU A 440 -5.23 -33.93 -2.44
C GLU A 440 -4.42 -34.75 -3.46
N LYS A 441 -4.34 -34.28 -4.71
CA LYS A 441 -3.61 -34.95 -5.80
C LYS A 441 -2.12 -35.14 -5.48
N GLN A 442 -1.51 -34.19 -4.80
CA GLN A 442 -0.08 -34.22 -4.46
C GLN A 442 0.22 -34.79 -3.06
N GLY A 443 -0.81 -35.14 -2.27
CA GLY A 443 -0.62 -35.65 -0.91
C GLY A 443 0.04 -34.64 0.04
N LEU A 444 -0.29 -33.35 -0.09
CA LEU A 444 0.29 -32.28 0.72
C LEU A 444 -0.35 -32.21 2.12
N SER A 445 0.34 -31.55 3.06
CA SER A 445 -0.14 -31.42 4.45
C SER A 445 -1.45 -30.64 4.51
N CYS A 446 -2.31 -30.93 5.51
CA CYS A 446 -3.62 -30.29 5.66
C CYS A 446 -3.52 -28.76 5.85
N ASP A 447 -2.43 -28.28 6.46
CA ASP A 447 -2.15 -26.86 6.71
C ASP A 447 -1.53 -26.12 5.51
N TRP A 448 -1.31 -26.79 4.36
CA TRP A 448 -0.64 -26.22 3.19
C TRP A 448 -1.36 -24.99 2.62
N ILE A 449 -2.70 -25.00 2.60
CA ILE A 449 -3.50 -23.88 2.12
C ILE A 449 -3.58 -22.78 3.17
N GLU A 450 -3.94 -23.14 4.41
CA GLU A 450 -4.14 -22.20 5.53
C GLU A 450 -2.89 -21.37 5.83
N ARG A 451 -1.71 -22.00 5.77
CA ARG A 451 -0.43 -21.33 6.00
C ARG A 451 0.11 -20.63 4.75
N GLY A 452 -0.62 -20.63 3.63
CA GLY A 452 -0.21 -20.01 2.38
C GLY A 452 1.04 -20.64 1.76
N LEU A 453 1.34 -21.91 2.06
CA LEU A 453 2.56 -22.58 1.59
C LEU A 453 2.56 -22.76 0.06
N TRP A 454 1.38 -22.76 -0.58
CA TRP A 454 1.24 -22.78 -2.03
C TRP A 454 1.93 -21.63 -2.76
N ARG A 455 2.24 -20.54 -2.05
CA ARG A 455 2.86 -19.33 -2.60
C ARG A 455 4.37 -19.43 -2.77
N LYS A 456 5.01 -20.50 -2.29
CA LYS A 456 6.46 -20.74 -2.39
C LYS A 456 6.71 -22.20 -2.73
N ARG A 457 7.56 -22.48 -3.73
CA ARG A 457 7.98 -23.86 -4.03
C ARG A 457 9.18 -24.30 -3.20
N GLY A 458 9.96 -23.33 -2.71
CA GLY A 458 11.11 -23.58 -1.84
C GLY A 458 12.43 -23.74 -2.61
N ASP A 459 12.44 -23.46 -3.91
CA ASP A 459 13.62 -23.65 -4.77
C ASP A 459 14.51 -22.39 -4.86
N THR A 460 13.99 -21.19 -4.57
CA THR A 460 14.79 -19.95 -4.49
C THR A 460 14.10 -18.87 -3.63
N ASP A 461 14.88 -18.00 -2.97
CA ASP A 461 14.37 -16.81 -2.25
C ASP A 461 14.18 -15.57 -3.16
N GLU A 462 14.32 -15.73 -4.48
CA GLU A 462 14.30 -14.61 -5.43
C GLU A 462 12.90 -14.40 -6.05
N GLU A 463 12.36 -13.19 -5.92
CA GLU A 463 11.18 -12.79 -6.69
C GLU A 463 11.53 -12.63 -8.18
N GLU A 464 11.07 -13.54 -9.06
CA GLU A 464 11.23 -13.39 -10.51
C GLU A 464 10.38 -12.24 -11.06
N ASP A 465 10.88 -10.99 -11.12
CA ASP A 465 10.14 -9.88 -11.76
C ASP A 465 10.21 -9.99 -13.28
N SER A 466 9.17 -10.59 -13.84
CA SER A 466 9.00 -10.91 -15.25
C SER A 466 8.96 -9.71 -16.21
N TYR A 467 8.85 -8.48 -15.70
CA TYR A 467 8.72 -7.26 -16.53
C TYR A 467 10.04 -6.54 -16.84
N ASN A 468 11.15 -6.95 -16.22
CA ASN A 468 12.45 -6.30 -16.31
C ASN A 468 13.55 -7.28 -16.67
#